data_AF-A0A2V7E5G3-F1
#
_entry.id   AF-A0A2V7E5G3-F1
#
_cell.length_a   1.000
_cell.length_b   1.000
_cell.length_c   1.000
_cell.angle_alpha   90.00
_cell.angle_beta   90.00
_cell.angle_gamma   90.00
#
_symmetry.space_group_name_H-M   'P 1'
#
loop_
_entity.id
_entity.type
_entity.pdbx_description
1 polymer ?
#
loop_
_entity_poly.entity_id
_entity_poly.type
_entity_poly.pdbx_seq_one_letter_code
_entity_poly.pdbx_strand_id
1 'polypeptide(L)'
;MVVNSLESLLHDPQLEATGFWQVVNHPSEGTLRLPGIPTRYGKTPGDIRRLPPRLGEHSMEILREIGLGASEIDGLLASGATRGERANGTGDQA
;
A
#
# COMPACT_ATOMS: atom_id res chain seq x y z
N MET A 1 27.23 -1.06 25.82
CA MET A 1 26.66 -1.03 24.45
C MET A 1 25.39 -0.22 24.52
N VAL A 2 25.26 0.83 23.69
CA VAL A 2 24.00 1.58 23.62
C VAL A 2 23.05 0.79 22.74
N VAL A 3 21.86 0.49 23.25
CA VAL A 3 20.79 -0.20 22.51
C VAL A 3 19.61 0.75 22.49
N ASN A 4 19.16 1.14 21.30
CA ASN A 4 18.01 2.01 21.14
C ASN A 4 16.70 1.24 21.35
N SER A 5 15.74 1.87 22.02
CA SER A 5 14.36 1.37 22.07
C SER A 5 13.59 1.72 20.80
N LEU A 6 12.46 1.05 20.57
CA LEU A 6 11.63 1.30 19.39
C LEU A 6 11.11 2.75 19.35
N GLU A 7 10.71 3.28 20.51
CA GLU A 7 10.21 4.64 20.67
C GLU A 7 11.31 5.68 20.39
N SER A 8 12.55 5.40 20.83
CA SER A 8 13.70 6.27 20.58
C SER A 8 13.98 6.40 19.07
N LEU A 9 13.85 5.31 18.31
CA LEU A 9 14.04 5.33 16.86
C LEU A 9 13.03 6.24 16.14
N LEU A 10 11.88 6.50 16.75
CA LEU A 10 10.88 7.35 16.13
C LEU A 10 11.29 8.83 16.11
N HIS A 11 12.26 9.22 16.93
CA HIS A 11 12.77 10.59 17.03
C HIS A 11 14.30 10.63 16.92
N ASP A 12 14.88 9.60 16.30
CA ASP A 12 16.32 9.51 16.13
C ASP A 12 16.80 10.61 15.16
N PRO A 13 17.76 11.46 15.56
CA PRO A 13 18.21 12.60 14.75
C PRO A 13 18.74 12.19 13.37
N GLN A 14 19.37 11.01 13.26
CA GLN A 14 19.90 10.53 11.99
C GLN A 14 18.77 10.06 11.07
N LEU A 15 17.77 9.37 11.62
CA LEU A 15 16.61 8.93 10.85
C LEU A 15 15.75 10.11 10.37
N GLU A 16 15.61 11.17 11.16
CA GLU A 16 14.94 12.40 10.74
C GLU A 16 15.75 13.16 9.68
N ALA A 17 17.06 13.36 9.90
CA ALA A 17 17.92 14.09 8.96
C ALA A 17 18.02 13.39 7.60
N THR A 18 17.94 12.06 7.57
CA THR A 18 17.95 11.28 6.33
C THR A 18 16.57 11.16 5.69
N GLY A 19 15.52 11.73 6.28
CA GLY A 19 14.14 11.57 5.80
C GLY A 19 13.71 10.11 5.74
N PHE A 20 14.20 9.28 6.67
CA PHE A 20 13.91 7.86 6.69
C PHE A 20 12.43 7.60 6.96
N TRP A 21 11.78 8.40 7.80
CA TRP A 21 10.36 8.25 8.08
C TRP A 21 9.51 8.99 7.06
N GLN A 22 8.67 8.26 6.34
CA GLN A 22 7.75 8.80 5.34
C GLN A 22 6.33 8.78 5.89
N VAL A 23 5.66 9.93 5.87
CA VAL A 23 4.27 10.07 6.31
C VAL A 23 3.38 10.06 5.07
N VAL A 24 2.50 9.07 4.99
CA VAL A 24 1.61 8.86 3.85
C VAL A 24 0.17 8.73 4.33
N ASN A 25 -0.80 9.17 3.51
CA ASN A 25 -2.22 9.02 3.84
C ASN A 25 -2.81 7.82 3.11
N HIS A 26 -3.15 6.76 3.84
CA HIS A 26 -3.80 5.58 3.30
C HIS A 26 -5.31 5.79 3.17
N PRO A 27 -5.92 5.41 2.03
CA PRO A 27 -7.36 5.60 1.84
C PRO A 27 -8.23 4.82 2.84
N SER A 28 -7.75 3.73 3.42
CA SER A 28 -8.45 2.98 4.48
C SER A 28 -7.92 3.21 5.90
N GLU A 29 -6.61 3.33 6.08
CA GLU A 29 -5.98 3.32 7.42
C GLU A 29 -5.66 4.74 7.92
N GLY A 30 -5.88 5.77 7.11
CA GLY A 30 -5.53 7.15 7.42
C GLY A 30 -4.02 7.40 7.40
N THR A 31 -3.53 8.32 8.23
CA THR A 31 -2.12 8.71 8.25
C THR A 31 -1.23 7.59 8.78
N LEU A 32 -0.40 7.04 7.92
CA LEU A 32 0.61 6.02 8.24
C LEU A 32 2.00 6.63 8.22
N ARG A 33 2.86 6.12 9.11
CA ARG A 33 4.29 6.40 9.12
C ARG A 33 5.03 5.13 8.73
N LEU A 34 5.70 5.18 7.58
CA LEU A 34 6.40 4.05 7.00
C LEU A 34 7.92 4.28 7.01
N PRO A 35 8.73 3.21 7.15
CA PRO A 35 10.14 3.30 6.82
C PRO A 35 10.27 3.58 5.31
N GLY A 36 11.07 4.57 4.98
CA GLY A 36 11.45 4.93 3.64
C GLY A 36 12.51 3.99 3.07
N ILE A 37 12.94 4.28 1.85
CA ILE A 37 13.95 3.46 1.18
C ILE A 37 15.31 3.76 1.82
N PRO A 38 16.00 2.77 2.40
CA PRO A 38 17.22 2.99 3.19
C PRO A 38 18.43 3.42 2.34
N THR A 39 18.31 3.37 1.02
CA THR A 39 19.37 3.70 0.07
C THR A 39 18.94 4.83 -0.86
N ARG A 40 19.90 5.71 -1.20
CA ARG A 40 19.70 6.83 -2.12
C ARG A 40 20.52 6.61 -3.37
N TYR A 41 19.86 6.66 -4.53
CA TYR A 41 20.52 6.60 -5.84
C TYR A 41 20.43 7.98 -6.50
N GLY A 42 21.56 8.49 -7.01
CA GLY A 42 21.59 9.81 -7.61
C GLY A 42 20.81 9.94 -8.92
N LYS A 43 20.74 8.86 -9.73
CA LYS A 43 20.04 8.86 -11.03
C LYS A 43 18.60 8.35 -10.97
N THR A 44 18.31 7.46 -10.02
CA THR A 44 17.01 6.79 -9.89
C THR A 44 16.60 6.74 -8.42
N PRO A 45 16.31 7.91 -7.81
CA PRO A 45 15.87 7.95 -6.42
C PRO A 45 14.63 7.05 -6.27
N GLY A 46 14.66 6.20 -5.25
CA GLY A 46 13.51 5.38 -4.91
C GLY A 46 12.41 6.24 -4.31
N ASP A 47 11.15 5.87 -4.56
CA ASP A 47 9.98 6.55 -4.00
C ASP A 47 8.84 5.56 -3.73
N ILE A 48 7.99 5.87 -2.74
CA ILE A 48 6.78 5.12 -2.42
C ILE A 48 5.68 5.54 -3.39
N ARG A 49 5.60 4.86 -4.54
CA ARG A 49 4.70 5.24 -5.64
C ARG A 49 3.24 4.85 -5.47
N ARG A 50 2.97 3.75 -4.77
CA ARG A 50 1.63 3.26 -4.46
C ARG A 50 1.63 2.72 -3.03
N LEU A 51 0.52 2.91 -2.35
CA LEU A 51 0.28 2.32 -1.05
C LEU A 51 -0.17 0.85 -1.21
N PRO A 52 -0.12 0.04 -0.14
CA PRO A 52 -0.63 -1.32 -0.18
C PRO A 52 -2.08 -1.34 -0.70
N PRO A 53 -2.37 -2.09 -1.78
CA PRO A 53 -3.72 -2.10 -2.35
C PRO A 53 -4.70 -2.84 -1.45
N ARG A 54 -5.98 -2.51 -1.60
CA ARG A 54 -7.07 -3.29 -1.03
C ARG A 54 -7.18 -4.64 -1.73
N LEU A 55 -7.86 -5.58 -1.05
CA LEU A 55 -8.19 -6.86 -1.65
C LEU A 55 -9.02 -6.67 -2.92
N GLY A 56 -8.44 -7.05 -4.06
CA GLY A 56 -9.10 -6.99 -5.36
C GLY A 56 -9.04 -5.65 -6.09
N GLU A 57 -8.35 -4.63 -5.55
CA GLU A 57 -8.30 -3.27 -6.10
C GLU A 57 -7.84 -3.25 -7.58
N HIS A 58 -6.77 -3.98 -7.88
CA HIS A 58 -6.20 -4.02 -9.24
C HIS A 58 -6.65 -5.25 -10.07
N SER A 59 -7.56 -6.09 -9.56
CA SER A 59 -7.92 -7.34 -10.25
C SER A 59 -8.49 -7.08 -11.65
N MET A 60 -9.39 -6.10 -11.79
CA MET A 60 -9.98 -5.79 -13.09
C MET A 60 -9.01 -5.10 -14.05
N GLU A 61 -8.10 -4.27 -13.52
CA GLU A 61 -7.04 -3.62 -14.30
C GLU A 61 -6.15 -4.70 -14.94
N ILE A 62 -5.62 -5.60 -14.12
CA ILE A 62 -4.72 -6.68 -14.55
C ILE A 62 -5.41 -7.64 -15.52
N LEU A 63 -6.66 -8.06 -15.25
CA LEU A 63 -7.38 -8.97 -16.14
C LEU A 63 -7.65 -8.36 -17.52
N ARG A 64 -7.87 -7.04 -17.60
CA ARG A 64 -7.99 -6.33 -18.89
C ARG A 64 -6.65 -6.19 -19.58
N GLU A 65 -5.58 -5.92 -18.84
CA GLU A 65 -4.22 -5.80 -19.40
C GLU A 65 -3.75 -7.08 -20.09
N ILE A 66 -4.15 -8.24 -19.58
CA ILE A 66 -3.84 -9.54 -20.21
C ILE A 66 -4.82 -9.93 -21.32
N GLY A 67 -5.79 -9.07 -21.65
CA GLY A 67 -6.66 -9.22 -22.82
C GLY A 67 -8.00 -9.93 -22.59
N LEU A 68 -8.45 -10.15 -21.35
CA LEU A 68 -9.78 -10.71 -21.11
C LEU A 68 -10.88 -9.69 -21.43
N GLY A 69 -11.93 -10.17 -22.08
CA GLY A 69 -13.15 -9.41 -22.33
C GLY A 69 -13.98 -9.22 -21.06
N ALA A 70 -14.87 -8.21 -21.07
CA ALA A 70 -15.73 -7.89 -19.93
C ALA A 70 -16.57 -9.10 -19.46
N SER A 71 -17.12 -9.88 -20.39
CA SER A 71 -17.93 -11.07 -20.08
C SER A 71 -17.13 -12.18 -19.39
N GLU A 72 -15.86 -12.34 -19.73
CA GLU A 72 -14.98 -13.34 -19.11
C GLU A 72 -14.62 -12.92 -17.69
N ILE A 73 -14.32 -11.63 -17.49
CA ILE A 73 -14.06 -11.04 -16.17
C ILE A 73 -15.28 -11.19 -15.26
N ASP A 74 -16.48 -10.91 -15.77
CA ASP A 74 -17.73 -11.08 -15.03
C ASP A 74 -17.96 -12.53 -14.62
N GLY A 75 -17.62 -13.49 -15.50
CA GLY A 75 -17.64 -14.92 -15.17
C GLY A 75 -16.66 -15.32 -14.07
N LEU A 76 -15.46 -14.73 -14.06
CA LEU A 76 -14.47 -14.96 -13.00
C LEU A 76 -14.90 -14.35 -11.66
N LEU A 77 -15.57 -13.21 -11.69
CA LEU A 77 -16.15 -12.58 -10.48
C LEU A 77 -17.30 -13.42 -9.94
N ALA A 78 -18.21 -13.88 -10.81
CA ALA A 78 -19.37 -14.68 -10.43
C ALA A 78 -18.99 -16.06 -9.88
N SER A 79 -17.97 -16.70 -10.45
CA SER A 79 -17.45 -17.98 -9.96
C SER A 79 -16.62 -17.88 -8.68
N GLY A 80 -16.26 -16.65 -8.26
CA GLY A 80 -15.41 -16.41 -7.10
C GLY A 80 -13.92 -16.72 -7.34
N ALA A 81 -13.53 -17.00 -8.59
CA ALA A 81 -12.13 -17.21 -8.99
C ALA A 81 -11.29 -15.93 -8.83
N THR A 82 -11.92 -14.76 -8.95
CA THR A 82 -11.32 -13.45 -8.65
C THR A 82 -12.27 -12.56 -7.87
N ARG A 83 -11.76 -11.46 -7.31
CA ARG A 83 -12.56 -10.44 -6.61
C ARG A 83 -12.19 -9.05 -7.11
N GLY A 84 -13.19 -8.21 -7.34
CA GLY A 84 -13.00 -6.77 -7.52
C GLY A 84 -12.85 -6.04 -6.18
N GLU A 85 -12.51 -4.77 -6.25
CA GLU A 85 -12.45 -3.90 -5.08
C GLU A 85 -13.78 -3.91 -4.32
N ARG A 86 -13.74 -4.18 -3.02
CA ARG A 86 -14.91 -3.97 -2.15
C ARG A 86 -14.85 -2.57 -1.55
N ALA A 87 -15.76 -1.69 -2.00
CA ALA A 87 -16.14 -0.51 -1.24
C ALA A 87 -16.74 -0.98 0.10
N ASN A 88 -16.24 -0.46 1.23
CA ASN A 88 -16.68 -0.93 2.54
C ASN A 88 -18.19 -0.80 2.71
N GLY A 89 -18.79 -1.88 3.20
CA GLY A 89 -20.14 -1.87 3.74
C GLY A 89 -20.22 -0.92 4.93
N THR A 90 -21.34 -0.21 4.96
CA THR A 90 -22.14 0.15 6.14
C THR A 90 -21.67 -0.53 7.42
N GLY A 91 -21.43 0.30 8.44
CA GLY A 91 -21.06 -0.11 9.78
C GLY A 91 -21.91 -1.27 10.29
N ASP A 92 -21.19 -2.27 10.76
CA ASP A 92 -21.46 -3.00 11.99
C ASP A 92 -22.21 -2.10 13.00
N GLN A 93 -23.52 -2.29 13.10
CA GLN A 93 -24.32 -1.94 14.27
C GLN A 93 -25.12 -3.19 14.65
N ALA A 94 -24.62 -3.87 15.68
CA ALA A 94 -25.37 -4.73 16.59
C ALA A 94 -24.91 -4.40 18.02
#